data_AF-A0A9D4TN92-F1
#
_entry.id   AF-A0A9D4TN92-F1
#
_cell.length_a   1.000
_cell.length_b   1.000
_cell.length_c   1.000
_cell.angle_alpha   90.00
_cell.angle_beta   90.00
_cell.angle_gamma   90.00
#
_symmetry.space_group_name_H-M   'P 1'
#
loop_
_entity.id
_entity.type
_entity.pdbx_description
1 polymer ?
#
loop_
_entity_poly.entity_id
_entity_poly.type
_entity_poly.pdbx_seq_one_letter_code
_entity_poly.pdbx_strand_id
1 'polypeptide(L)'
;MDAFAALKTQVQAASANGADPSKLIGFFAQEMQLFFQHVQNAVATYSSTGELPHSLFSNKQVGKAIGEKKVKKPRKPSAFNLFMKTKLAEYKRLDVGNTPGAEPRDVSQARFKMAAAEWKALPDAEKAKLQAAAAAAAPELAGTAAAIVGAGQASSDDDEEDDEDSSGSSDSSEDEEVEIHQPPPPSSSKKRSKHG
;
A
#
# COMPACT_ATOMS: atom_id res chain seq x y z
N MET A 1 35.23 10.48 20.70
CA MET A 1 34.30 9.34 20.84
C MET A 1 34.86 8.22 19.96
N ASP A 2 35.24 7.09 20.55
CA ASP A 2 35.75 5.95 19.78
C ASP A 2 34.56 5.14 19.24
N ALA A 3 34.35 5.16 17.92
CA ALA A 3 33.26 4.47 17.26
C ALA A 3 33.29 2.95 17.53
N PHE A 4 34.48 2.38 17.72
CA PHE A 4 34.63 0.96 18.04
C PHE A 4 34.17 0.64 19.46
N ALA A 5 34.30 1.58 20.40
CA ALA A 5 33.78 1.41 21.75
C ALA A 5 32.24 1.34 21.78
N ALA A 6 31.57 2.13 20.92
CA ALA A 6 30.11 2.08 20.78
C ALA A 6 29.64 0.74 20.19
N LEU A 7 30.30 0.24 19.15
CA LEU A 7 29.99 -1.06 18.55
C LEU A 7 30.20 -2.21 19.54
N LYS A 8 31.30 -2.19 20.29
CA LYS A 8 31.59 -3.20 21.33
C LYS A 8 30.48 -3.28 22.38
N THR A 9 29.95 -2.13 22.80
CA THR A 9 28.85 -2.05 23.77
C THR A 9 27.58 -2.69 23.21
N GLN A 10 27.25 -2.45 21.94
CA GLN A 10 26.06 -3.05 21.30
C GLN A 10 26.20 -4.56 21.08
N VAL A 11 27.40 -5.03 20.71
CA VAL A 11 27.68 -6.46 20.54
C VAL A 11 27.56 -7.20 21.87
N GLN A 12 28.05 -6.61 22.97
CA GLN A 12 27.89 -7.18 24.31
C GLN A 12 26.42 -7.20 24.75
N ALA A 13 25.66 -6.13 24.50
CA ALA A 13 24.23 -6.09 24.81
C ALA A 13 23.42 -7.11 23.99
N ALA A 14 23.74 -7.29 22.71
CA ALA A 14 23.10 -8.29 21.85
C ALA A 14 23.35 -9.72 22.35
N SER A 15 24.60 -10.02 22.75
CA SER A 15 24.94 -11.32 23.35
C SER A 15 24.19 -11.57 24.66
N ALA A 16 23.97 -10.53 25.48
CA ALA A 16 23.20 -10.64 26.72
C ALA A 16 21.70 -10.94 26.46
N ASN A 17 21.17 -10.49 25.33
CA ASN A 17 19.78 -10.73 24.89
C ASN A 17 19.60 -12.04 24.10
N GLY A 18 20.62 -12.89 24.01
CA GLY A 18 20.57 -14.16 23.28
C GLY A 18 20.64 -14.01 21.74
N ALA A 19 20.97 -12.82 21.22
CA ALA A 19 21.21 -12.62 19.80
C ALA A 19 22.65 -13.02 19.42
N ASP A 20 22.83 -13.64 18.25
CA ASP A 20 24.14 -14.06 17.76
C ASP A 20 24.95 -12.83 17.27
N PRO A 21 26.06 -12.47 17.95
CA PRO A 21 26.86 -11.30 17.60
C PRO A 21 27.50 -11.41 16.21
N SER A 22 27.70 -12.62 15.71
CA SER A 22 28.28 -12.87 14.38
C SER A 22 27.39 -12.32 13.26
N LYS A 23 26.06 -12.37 13.45
CA LYS A 23 25.08 -11.83 12.49
C LYS A 23 25.10 -10.31 12.46
N LEU A 24 25.28 -9.66 13.61
CA LEU A 24 25.39 -8.20 13.69
C LEU A 24 26.68 -7.70 13.03
N ILE A 25 27.79 -8.39 13.28
CA ILE A 25 29.07 -8.07 12.62
C ILE A 25 28.95 -8.29 11.10
N GLY A 26 28.31 -9.39 10.67
CA GLY A 26 28.05 -9.66 9.26
C GLY A 26 27.18 -8.59 8.59
N PHE A 27 26.10 -8.17 9.26
CA PHE A 27 25.25 -7.07 8.79
C PHE A 27 26.03 -5.76 8.68
N PHE A 28 26.80 -5.41 9.71
CA PHE A 28 27.62 -4.20 9.69
C PHE A 28 28.66 -4.22 8.56
N ALA A 29 29.33 -5.34 8.34
CA ALA A 29 30.29 -5.49 7.25
C ALA A 29 29.62 -5.33 5.88
N GLN A 30 28.43 -5.92 5.69
CA GLN A 30 27.64 -5.78 4.47
C GLN A 30 27.22 -4.32 4.22
N GLU A 31 26.73 -3.63 5.25
CA GLU A 31 26.35 -2.21 5.16
C GLU A 31 27.56 -1.32 4.83
N MET A 32 28.72 -1.58 5.44
CA MET A 32 29.95 -0.86 5.10
C MET A 32 30.39 -1.09 3.66
N GLN A 33 30.27 -2.31 3.15
CA GLN A 33 30.59 -2.58 1.74
C GLN A 33 29.66 -1.83 0.79
N LEU A 34 28.35 -1.82 1.05
CA LEU A 34 27.37 -1.06 0.26
C LEU A 34 27.63 0.45 0.33
N PHE A 35 27.96 0.95 1.51
CA PHE A 35 28.32 2.35 1.71
C PHE A 35 29.54 2.76 0.85
N PHE A 36 30.61 1.97 0.87
CA PHE A 36 31.79 2.29 0.06
C PHE A 36 31.51 2.20 -1.45
N GLN A 37 30.69 1.25 -1.89
CA GLN A 37 30.27 1.18 -3.28
C GLN A 37 29.46 2.42 -3.69
N HIS A 38 28.57 2.90 -2.82
CA HIS A 38 27.82 4.12 -3.06
C HIS A 38 28.73 5.36 -3.18
N VAL A 39 29.72 5.49 -2.30
CA VAL A 39 30.72 6.57 -2.36
C VAL A 39 31.54 6.51 -3.65
N GLN A 40 31.98 5.32 -4.06
CA GLN A 40 32.74 5.15 -5.32
C GLN A 40 31.91 5.57 -6.53
N ASN A 41 30.64 5.16 -6.59
CA ASN A 41 29.72 5.57 -7.64
C ASN A 41 29.52 7.08 -7.64
N ALA A 42 29.36 7.70 -6.47
CA ALA A 42 29.18 9.13 -6.37
C ALA A 42 30.40 9.94 -6.81
N VAL A 43 31.61 9.48 -6.49
CA VAL A 43 32.85 10.08 -6.97
C VAL A 43 32.96 9.94 -8.49
N ALA A 44 32.62 8.77 -9.04
CA ALA A 44 32.60 8.56 -10.48
C ALA A 44 31.62 9.50 -11.20
N THR A 45 30.39 9.63 -10.69
CA THR A 45 29.40 10.57 -11.23
C THR A 45 29.89 12.02 -11.13
N TYR A 46 30.39 12.44 -9.97
CA TYR A 46 30.91 13.80 -9.80
C TYR A 46 32.07 14.10 -10.76
N SER A 47 32.96 13.12 -10.98
CA SER A 47 34.08 13.29 -11.90
C SER A 47 33.65 13.45 -13.37
N SER A 48 32.49 12.92 -13.76
CA SER A 48 31.98 13.00 -15.13
C SER A 48 31.02 14.15 -15.37
N THR A 49 30.16 14.48 -14.39
CA THR A 49 29.11 15.50 -14.52
C THR A 49 29.45 16.83 -13.86
N GLY A 50 30.37 16.84 -12.88
CA GLY A 50 30.62 17.99 -12.01
C GLY A 50 29.55 18.21 -10.94
N GLU A 51 28.55 17.32 -10.83
CA GLU A 51 27.44 17.42 -9.87
C GLU A 51 27.42 16.20 -8.95
N LEU A 52 27.12 16.41 -7.67
CA LEU A 52 26.99 15.32 -6.70
C LEU A 52 25.64 14.62 -6.87
N PRO A 53 25.57 13.28 -6.88
CA PRO A 53 24.30 12.60 -7.03
C PRO A 53 23.38 12.91 -5.86
N HIS A 54 22.12 13.22 -6.18
CA HIS A 54 21.09 13.61 -5.20
C HIS A 54 20.86 12.56 -4.10
N SER A 55 21.21 11.29 -4.38
CA SER A 55 21.14 10.18 -3.44
C SER A 55 22.05 10.34 -2.22
N LEU A 56 23.15 11.09 -2.30
CA LEU A 56 24.04 11.35 -1.15
C LEU A 56 23.38 12.25 -0.09
N PHE A 57 22.50 13.15 -0.50
CA PHE A 57 21.86 14.14 0.38
C PHE A 57 20.42 13.78 0.73
N SER A 58 19.84 12.83 0.01
CA SER A 58 18.50 12.35 0.26
C SER A 58 18.49 11.40 1.46
N ASN A 59 18.18 11.93 2.64
CA ASN A 59 17.99 11.15 3.87
C ASN A 59 16.77 10.17 3.81
N LYS A 60 16.14 10.02 2.62
CA LYS A 60 14.98 9.16 2.35
C LYS A 60 15.29 7.65 2.43
N GLN A 61 16.56 7.21 2.54
CA GLN A 61 16.92 5.78 2.49
C GLN A 61 17.17 5.07 3.83
N VAL A 62 17.05 5.72 5.00
CA VAL A 62 17.29 5.02 6.29
C VAL A 62 16.06 4.22 6.80
N GLY A 63 14.93 4.25 6.09
CA GLY A 63 13.65 3.69 6.59
C GLY A 63 13.18 2.35 5.99
N LYS A 64 13.81 1.83 4.94
CA LYS A 64 13.39 0.55 4.33
C LYS A 64 14.60 -0.34 4.09
N ALA A 65 14.97 -1.09 5.14
CA ALA A 65 15.80 -2.27 4.99
C ALA A 65 15.28 -3.09 3.80
N ILE A 66 16.15 -3.28 2.80
CA ILE A 66 15.92 -4.10 1.63
C ILE A 66 15.98 -5.56 2.09
N GLY A 67 14.95 -5.99 2.82
CA GLY A 67 14.56 -7.38 2.78
C GLY A 67 13.97 -7.62 1.39
N GLU A 68 14.53 -8.57 0.64
CA GLU A 68 13.95 -9.05 -0.61
C GLU A 68 12.46 -9.34 -0.41
N LYS A 69 11.61 -8.36 -0.74
CA LYS A 69 10.17 -8.53 -0.66
C LYS A 69 9.83 -9.52 -1.75
N LYS A 70 9.57 -10.78 -1.36
CA LYS A 70 9.01 -11.80 -2.24
C LYS A 70 7.97 -11.13 -3.12
N VAL A 71 8.20 -11.12 -4.43
CA VAL A 71 7.30 -10.51 -5.42
C VAL A 71 5.93 -11.14 -5.21
N LYS A 72 5.03 -10.42 -4.56
CA LYS A 72 3.68 -10.92 -4.28
C LYS A 72 2.98 -10.97 -5.63
N LYS A 73 2.48 -12.16 -6.00
CA LYS A 73 1.66 -12.32 -7.20
C LYS A 73 0.52 -11.29 -7.15
N PRO A 74 0.31 -10.46 -8.19
CA PRO A 74 -0.77 -9.49 -8.19
C PRO A 74 -2.10 -10.22 -8.00
N ARG A 75 -2.98 -9.66 -7.16
CA ARG A 75 -4.30 -10.24 -6.93
C ARG A 75 -5.15 -10.07 -8.19
N LYS A 76 -6.04 -11.03 -8.42
CA LYS A 76 -7.05 -10.93 -9.48
C LYS A 76 -7.93 -9.71 -9.20
N PRO A 77 -8.21 -8.84 -10.20
CA PRO A 77 -9.04 -7.67 -10.00
C PRO A 77 -10.47 -8.10 -9.61
N SER A 78 -11.07 -7.39 -8.65
CA SER A 78 -12.47 -7.59 -8.26
C SER A 78 -13.42 -7.17 -9.39
N ALA A 79 -14.63 -7.74 -9.39
CA ALA A 79 -15.72 -7.35 -10.29
C ALA A 79 -15.99 -5.84 -10.26
N PHE A 80 -15.94 -5.26 -9.05
CA PHE A 80 -16.07 -3.82 -8.83
C PHE A 80 -14.96 -3.04 -9.53
N ASN A 81 -13.70 -3.46 -9.41
CA ASN A 81 -12.58 -2.76 -10.04
C ASN A 81 -12.68 -2.78 -11.58
N LEU A 82 -13.16 -3.88 -12.15
CA LEU A 82 -13.37 -3.98 -13.59
C LEU A 82 -14.49 -3.04 -14.05
N PHE A 83 -15.61 -3.01 -13.33
CA PHE A 83 -16.73 -2.11 -13.58
C PHE A 83 -16.33 -0.63 -13.45
N MET A 84 -15.60 -0.27 -12.40
CA MET A 84 -15.14 1.10 -12.20
C MET A 84 -14.21 1.53 -13.34
N LYS A 85 -13.31 0.65 -13.80
CA LYS A 85 -12.42 0.96 -14.93
C LYS A 85 -13.19 1.23 -16.22
N THR A 86 -14.21 0.42 -16.54
CA THR A 86 -15.01 0.61 -17.76
C THR A 86 -15.87 1.87 -17.69
N LYS A 87 -16.53 2.12 -16.55
CA LYS A 87 -17.38 3.30 -16.36
C LYS A 87 -16.61 4.61 -16.30
N LEU A 88 -15.46 4.65 -15.62
CA LEU A 88 -14.63 5.85 -15.61
C LEU A 88 -14.07 6.18 -17.00
N ALA A 89 -13.72 5.17 -17.80
CA ALA A 89 -13.31 5.37 -19.19
C ALA A 89 -14.48 5.89 -20.06
N GLU A 90 -15.69 5.36 -19.84
CA GLU A 90 -16.91 5.84 -20.51
C GLU A 90 -17.22 7.29 -20.17
N TYR A 91 -17.19 7.67 -18.88
CA TYR A 91 -17.41 9.06 -18.46
C TYR A 91 -16.33 10.01 -18.96
N LYS A 92 -15.07 9.57 -19.00
CA LYS A 92 -13.99 10.38 -19.60
C LYS A 92 -14.24 10.60 -21.09
N ARG A 93 -14.74 9.60 -21.81
CA ARG A 93 -15.06 9.69 -23.25
C ARG A 93 -16.28 10.57 -23.52
N LEU A 94 -17.29 10.50 -22.67
CA LEU A 94 -18.53 11.29 -22.78
C LEU A 94 -18.43 12.67 -22.12
N ASP A 95 -17.26 13.00 -21.57
CA ASP A 95 -16.99 14.20 -20.77
C ASP A 95 -17.99 14.45 -19.62
N VAL A 96 -18.52 13.37 -19.05
CA VAL A 96 -19.48 13.42 -17.94
C VAL A 96 -18.77 13.88 -16.67
N GLY A 97 -19.40 14.80 -15.94
CA GLY A 97 -18.85 15.36 -14.70
C GLY A 97 -17.76 16.42 -14.93
N ASN A 98 -17.53 16.85 -16.17
CA ASN A 98 -16.65 17.99 -16.43
C ASN A 98 -17.41 19.30 -16.17
N THR A 99 -17.12 19.92 -15.03
CA THR A 99 -17.64 21.23 -14.68
C THR A 99 -16.63 22.31 -15.10
N PRO A 100 -17.04 23.35 -15.84
CA PRO A 100 -16.12 24.39 -16.28
C PRO A 100 -15.47 25.07 -15.07
N GLY A 101 -14.14 25.05 -15.02
CA GLY A 101 -13.33 25.65 -13.94
C GLY A 101 -13.10 24.74 -12.72
N ALA A 102 -13.47 23.46 -12.77
CA ALA A 102 -13.10 22.51 -11.72
C ALA A 102 -11.70 21.93 -11.94
N GLU A 103 -11.01 21.67 -10.84
CA GLU A 103 -9.70 21.03 -10.83
C GLU A 103 -9.77 19.58 -11.33
N PRO A 104 -8.72 19.05 -11.98
CA PRO A 104 -8.71 17.67 -12.50
C PRO A 104 -9.03 16.61 -11.44
N ARG A 105 -8.61 16.84 -10.20
CA ARG A 105 -8.89 15.97 -9.05
C ARG A 105 -10.38 15.91 -8.72
N ASP A 106 -11.07 17.04 -8.75
CA ASP A 106 -12.49 17.14 -8.44
C ASP A 106 -13.35 16.47 -9.51
N VAL A 107 -12.98 16.66 -10.79
CA VAL A 107 -13.63 15.97 -11.92
C VAL A 107 -13.47 14.45 -11.80
N SER A 108 -12.29 13.96 -11.43
CA SER A 108 -12.04 12.53 -11.20
C SER A 108 -12.89 11.99 -10.03
N GLN A 109 -12.93 12.72 -8.91
CA GLN A 109 -13.71 12.31 -7.74
C GLN A 109 -15.22 12.31 -8.03
N ALA A 110 -15.72 13.29 -8.79
CA ALA A 110 -17.13 13.36 -9.20
C ALA A 110 -17.51 12.14 -10.06
N ARG A 111 -16.68 11.80 -11.07
CA ARG A 111 -16.86 10.61 -11.90
C ARG A 111 -16.87 9.32 -11.08
N PHE A 112 -15.97 9.21 -10.10
CA PHE A 112 -15.93 8.05 -9.21
C PHE A 112 -17.21 7.92 -8.37
N LYS A 113 -17.70 9.02 -7.79
CA LYS A 113 -18.95 9.04 -7.00
C LYS A 113 -20.16 8.60 -7.85
N MET A 114 -20.27 9.08 -9.09
CA MET A 114 -21.33 8.67 -10.02
C MET A 114 -21.25 7.17 -10.35
N ALA A 115 -20.06 6.66 -10.68
CA ALA A 115 -19.88 5.24 -11.01
C ALA A 115 -20.16 4.35 -9.79
N ALA A 116 -19.77 4.76 -8.59
CA ALA A 116 -20.05 4.02 -7.36
C ALA A 116 -21.56 3.98 -7.04
N ALA A 117 -22.29 5.06 -7.33
CA ALA A 117 -23.75 5.09 -7.20
C ALA A 117 -24.42 4.15 -8.22
N GLU A 118 -23.99 4.17 -9.48
CA GLU A 118 -24.44 3.20 -10.49
C GLU A 118 -24.17 1.75 -10.06
N TRP A 119 -22.98 1.47 -9.51
CA TRP A 119 -22.66 0.14 -9.03
C TRP A 119 -23.63 -0.35 -7.94
N LYS A 120 -23.97 0.53 -6.98
CA LYS A 120 -24.93 0.20 -5.92
C LYS A 120 -26.33 -0.08 -6.50
N ALA A 121 -26.76 0.71 -7.49
CA ALA A 121 -28.06 0.60 -8.13
C ALA A 121 -28.21 -0.60 -9.09
N LEU A 122 -27.11 -1.21 -9.55
CA LEU A 122 -27.16 -2.40 -10.40
C LEU A 122 -27.88 -3.56 -9.70
N PRO A 123 -28.77 -4.29 -10.41
CA PRO A 123 -29.39 -5.49 -9.87
C PRO A 123 -28.34 -6.58 -9.64
N ASP A 124 -28.56 -7.41 -8.63
CA ASP A 124 -27.59 -8.44 -8.23
C ASP A 124 -27.30 -9.46 -9.35
N ALA A 125 -28.27 -9.67 -10.26
CA ALA A 125 -28.09 -10.49 -11.45
C ALA A 125 -27.01 -9.94 -12.41
N GLU A 126 -26.88 -8.61 -12.52
CA GLU A 126 -25.86 -7.98 -13.37
C GLU A 126 -24.50 -7.93 -12.66
N LYS A 127 -24.49 -7.70 -11.35
CA LYS A 127 -23.28 -7.82 -10.52
C LYS A 127 -22.68 -9.24 -10.62
N ALA A 128 -23.53 -10.27 -10.62
CA ALA A 128 -23.11 -11.66 -10.80
C ALA A 128 -22.48 -11.92 -12.19
N LYS A 129 -23.03 -11.34 -13.26
CA LYS A 129 -22.44 -11.43 -14.61
C LYS A 129 -21.06 -10.75 -14.66
N LEU A 130 -20.92 -9.58 -14.04
CA LEU A 130 -19.62 -8.89 -13.95
C LEU A 130 -18.62 -9.63 -13.07
N GLN A 131 -19.08 -10.32 -12.03
CA GLN A 131 -18.24 -11.20 -11.22
C GLN A 131 -17.74 -12.42 -12.00
N ALA A 132 -18.60 -13.02 -12.82
CA ALA A 132 -18.19 -14.09 -13.73
C ALA A 132 -17.19 -13.57 -14.78
N ALA A 133 -17.41 -12.37 -15.33
CA ALA A 133 -16.48 -11.73 -16.27
C ALA A 133 -15.12 -11.41 -15.63
N ALA A 134 -15.09 -10.92 -14.39
CA ALA A 134 -13.85 -10.66 -13.67
C ALA A 134 -13.09 -11.95 -13.32
N ALA A 135 -13.81 -13.03 -12.99
CA ALA A 135 -13.21 -14.35 -12.82
C ALA A 135 -12.59 -14.88 -14.13
N ALA A 136 -13.26 -14.61 -15.27
CA ALA A 136 -12.81 -15.02 -16.60
C ALA A 136 -11.69 -14.14 -17.20
N ALA A 137 -11.58 -12.87 -16.81
CA ALA A 137 -10.53 -11.93 -17.24
C ALA A 137 -9.23 -12.05 -16.42
N ALA A 138 -9.26 -12.76 -15.30
CA ALA A 138 -8.10 -13.04 -14.46
C ALA A 138 -6.90 -13.77 -15.13
N PRO A 139 -7.07 -14.68 -16.11
CA PRO A 139 -5.94 -15.33 -16.77
C PRO A 139 -5.29 -14.46 -17.86
N GLU A 140 -6.03 -13.56 -18.51
CA GLU A 140 -5.53 -12.72 -19.61
C GLU A 140 -4.61 -11.59 -19.13
N LEU A 141 -4.98 -10.90 -18.03
CA LEU A 141 -4.15 -9.82 -17.46
C LEU A 141 -2.91 -10.33 -16.70
N ALA A 142 -2.87 -11.62 -16.37
CA ALA A 142 -1.68 -12.25 -15.80
C ALA A 142 -0.59 -12.52 -16.86
N GLY A 143 -0.97 -12.67 -18.14
CA GLY A 143 -0.03 -12.87 -19.25
C GLY A 143 0.74 -11.60 -19.63
N THR A 144 0.10 -10.45 -19.60
CA THR A 144 0.74 -9.15 -19.94
C THR A 144 1.63 -8.62 -18.83
N ALA A 145 1.31 -8.88 -17.55
CA ALA A 145 2.18 -8.53 -16.42
C ALA A 145 3.47 -9.40 -16.37
N ALA A 146 3.41 -10.65 -16.85
CA ALA A 146 4.59 -11.51 -16.93
C ALA A 146 5.53 -11.12 -18.10
N ALA A 147 5.00 -10.55 -19.18
CA ALA A 147 5.80 -10.12 -20.33
C ALA A 147 6.59 -8.82 -20.09
N ILE A 148 6.08 -7.90 -19.26
CA ILE A 148 6.74 -6.61 -18.98
C ILE A 148 7.93 -6.77 -18.01
N VAL A 149 7.94 -7.79 -17.15
CA VAL A 149 9.06 -8.03 -16.21
C VAL A 149 10.21 -8.83 -16.85
N GLY A 150 10.00 -9.42 -18.02
CA GLY A 150 11.00 -10.24 -18.74
C GLY A 150 11.81 -9.51 -19.84
N ALA A 151 11.41 -8.30 -20.23
CA ALA A 151 12.10 -7.51 -21.25
C ALA A 151 12.71 -6.27 -20.60
N GLY A 152 13.99 -6.36 -20.23
CA GLY A 152 14.72 -5.23 -19.69
C GLY A 152 14.87 -4.07 -20.67
N GLN A 153 15.00 -2.88 -20.07
CA GLN A 153 15.94 -1.82 -20.46
C GLN A 153 15.65 -1.03 -21.75
N ALA A 154 15.06 0.17 -21.61
CA ALA A 154 15.62 1.47 -22.03
C ALA A 154 14.55 2.58 -22.18
N SER A 155 14.90 3.79 -21.69
CA SER A 155 14.21 5.09 -21.87
C SER A 155 12.87 5.22 -21.14
N SER A 156 12.39 6.38 -20.70
CA SER A 156 12.83 7.77 -20.76
C SER A 156 11.93 8.52 -19.77
N ASP A 157 12.39 9.67 -19.30
CA ASP A 157 11.59 10.86 -19.02
C ASP A 157 10.42 10.79 -18.02
N ASP A 158 10.59 11.61 -16.99
CA ASP A 158 9.65 12.71 -16.69
C ASP A 158 8.23 12.27 -16.30
N ASP A 159 8.02 12.08 -15.00
CA ASP A 159 6.68 12.27 -14.45
C ASP A 159 6.78 12.76 -13.01
N GLU A 160 6.28 13.98 -12.82
CA GLU A 160 6.15 14.69 -11.55
C GLU A 160 5.17 13.94 -10.64
N GLU A 161 5.63 13.35 -9.54
CA GLU A 161 4.72 12.88 -8.49
C GLU A 161 4.64 13.89 -7.35
N ASP A 162 3.63 14.73 -7.52
CA ASP A 162 2.89 15.52 -6.54
C ASP A 162 2.42 14.62 -5.36
N ASP A 163 3.03 14.86 -4.21
CA ASP A 163 2.93 14.09 -2.96
C ASP A 163 1.79 14.71 -2.11
N GLU A 164 0.52 14.41 -2.44
CA GLU A 164 -0.61 14.80 -1.61
C GLU A 164 -1.06 13.67 -0.67
N ASP A 165 -0.45 13.72 0.51
CA ASP A 165 -0.89 13.17 1.78
C ASP A 165 -2.39 13.52 2.02
N SER A 166 -3.26 12.50 2.02
CA SER A 166 -4.65 12.68 2.43
C SER A 166 -5.04 11.63 3.46
N SER A 167 -4.62 11.91 4.69
CA SER A 167 -5.17 11.36 5.92
C SER A 167 -6.63 11.84 6.11
N GLY A 168 -7.55 11.24 5.36
CA GLY A 168 -8.98 11.47 5.49
C GLY A 168 -9.64 10.48 6.43
N SER A 169 -9.58 10.76 7.73
CA SER A 169 -10.45 10.17 8.74
C SER A 169 -11.90 10.51 8.42
N SER A 170 -12.72 9.51 8.06
CA SER A 170 -14.18 9.64 8.05
C SER A 170 -14.76 8.67 9.07
N ASP A 171 -14.78 9.17 10.30
CA ASP A 171 -15.78 8.86 11.31
C ASP A 171 -17.15 9.24 10.75
N SER A 172 -17.98 8.23 10.46
CA SER A 172 -19.37 8.38 10.08
C SER A 172 -20.16 7.41 10.93
N SER A 173 -20.37 7.81 12.18
CA SER A 173 -21.29 7.16 13.11
C SER A 173 -22.72 7.49 12.66
N GLU A 174 -23.33 6.60 11.88
CA GLU A 174 -24.78 6.59 11.66
C GLU A 174 -25.44 5.92 12.86
N ASP A 175 -26.10 6.77 13.65
CA ASP A 175 -26.97 6.44 14.77
C ASP A 175 -28.29 5.88 14.18
N GLU A 176 -28.36 4.55 13.96
CA GLU A 176 -29.63 3.86 13.73
C GLU A 176 -30.20 3.42 15.08
N GLU A 177 -31.22 4.15 15.52
CA GLU A 177 -32.06 3.84 16.67
C GLU A 177 -32.89 2.57 16.37
N VAL A 178 -32.29 1.40 16.59
CA VAL A 178 -33.01 0.12 16.53
C VAL A 178 -33.75 -0.04 17.86
N GLU A 179 -35.07 0.17 17.83
CA GLU A 179 -35.99 -0.11 18.94
C GLU A 179 -36.03 -1.63 19.20
N ILE A 180 -35.06 -2.12 19.98
CA ILE A 180 -34.98 -3.52 20.41
C ILE A 180 -36.08 -3.78 21.44
N HIS A 181 -37.16 -4.40 20.97
CA HIS A 181 -38.18 -5.03 21.81
C HIS A 181 -37.52 -6.11 22.71
N GLN A 182 -37.18 -5.74 23.95
CA GLN A 182 -36.69 -6.70 24.94
C GLN A 182 -37.85 -7.56 25.46
N PRO A 183 -37.81 -8.90 25.30
CA PRO A 183 -38.69 -9.77 26.05
C PRO A 183 -38.33 -9.74 27.56
N PRO A 184 -39.32 -9.89 28.46
CA PRO A 184 -39.11 -9.78 29.89
C PRO A 184 -38.16 -10.87 30.42
N PRO A 185 -37.34 -10.56 31.44
CA PRO A 185 -36.38 -11.51 31.99
C PRO A 185 -37.09 -12.67 32.71
N PRO A 186 -36.56 -13.91 32.60
CA PRO A 186 -37.10 -15.06 33.34
C PRO A 186 -36.89 -14.88 34.85
N SER A 187 -37.98 -15.02 35.60
CA SER A 187 -37.99 -14.94 37.06
C SER A 187 -37.01 -15.93 37.70
N SER A 188 -36.04 -15.42 38.46
CA SER A 188 -35.12 -16.23 39.24
C SER A 188 -35.85 -16.89 40.42
N SER A 189 -36.04 -18.20 40.32
CA SER A 189 -36.61 -19.03 41.37
C SER A 189 -35.61 -19.16 42.54
N LYS A 190 -36.02 -18.65 43.70
CA LYS A 190 -35.39 -18.88 45.02
C LYS A 190 -35.27 -20.38 45.29
N LYS A 191 -34.06 -20.94 45.29
CA LYS A 191 -33.78 -22.26 45.89
C LYS A 191 -33.12 -22.09 47.27
N ARG A 192 -33.77 -22.75 48.22
CA ARG A 192 -33.49 -22.91 49.65
C ARG A 192 -32.03 -23.33 49.92
N SER A 193 -31.39 -22.66 50.88
CA SER A 193 -30.34 -23.25 51.71
C SER A 193 -30.98 -23.70 53.03
N LYS A 194 -30.82 -24.98 53.36
CA LYS A 194 -31.22 -25.61 54.62
C LYS A 194 -29.95 -26.01 55.35
N HIS A 195 -29.65 -25.34 56.46
CA HIS A 195 -28.76 -25.81 57.52
C HIS A 195 -29.48 -25.59 58.85
N GLY A 196 -29.57 -26.68 59.62
CA GLY A 196 -30.53 -26.92 60.68
C GLY A 196 -31.04 -28.35 60.56
#